data_AF-A0A4R3E3X7-F1
#
_entry.id   AF-A0A4R3E3X7-F1
#
_cell.length_a   1.000
_cell.length_b   1.000
_cell.length_c   1.000
_cell.angle_alpha   90.00
_cell.angle_beta   90.00
_cell.angle_gamma   90.00
#
_symmetry.space_group_name_H-M   'P 1'
#
loop_
_entity.id
_entity.type
_entity.pdbx_description
1 polymer ?
#
loop_
_entity_poly.entity_id
_entity_poly.type
_entity_poly.pdbx_seq_one_letter_code
_entity_poly.pdbx_strand_id
1 'polypeptide(L)'
;MPTLFDPIALGALTAPNRIIMAPLTRARSTHDHVPTAIMVDYYAQRASAGLITSEAIGISRQGNGFPYAPGIWSAEQVAAWKPVTQAVHHKGGRIVAQLGHTGRAGHSAVIGEQPVSSSATAAPVDAWTYDGPKSPETARPLAADEIPGLVADYAHAARNAVAAGFDGVQIHAANGMLIDQFLRNNSNLRGDDYGGSIANRMRLLEQVARAVAGVVGADRTSVRLSPNGETWGVDDSDPTPLFTAVADMLATIDIAFLELREPAPGDVFGGTDVPRQSPMIRQHFKGKLILNSDYDLVRAQADIDSGLADAISFGRPFLANPDLVQRLQDGAPLNPAKRETSIARGRKATPTIRR
;
A
#
# COMPACT_ATOMS: atom_id res chain seq x y z
N MET A 1 -19.77 -11.31 18.89
CA MET A 1 -18.48 -11.11 18.19
C MET A 1 -18.74 -10.18 17.02
N PRO A 2 -17.81 -9.28 16.67
CA PRO A 2 -18.02 -8.36 15.56
C PRO A 2 -18.14 -9.11 14.22
N THR A 3 -19.02 -8.63 13.35
CA THR A 3 -19.14 -9.10 11.97
C THR A 3 -18.37 -8.20 11.01
N LEU A 4 -18.10 -8.69 9.80
CA LEU A 4 -17.55 -7.86 8.71
C LEU A 4 -18.35 -6.59 8.41
N PHE A 5 -19.64 -6.56 8.77
CA PHE A 5 -20.56 -5.47 8.48
C PHE A 5 -20.70 -4.48 9.64
N ASP A 6 -20.12 -4.80 10.81
CA ASP A 6 -20.15 -3.90 11.96
C ASP A 6 -19.14 -2.74 11.79
N PRO A 7 -19.46 -1.54 12.28
CA PRO A 7 -18.53 -0.43 12.27
C PRO A 7 -17.28 -0.68 13.14
N ILE A 8 -16.19 0.00 12.80
CA ILE A 8 -14.90 -0.07 13.49
C ILE A 8 -14.19 1.29 13.52
N ALA A 9 -13.55 1.62 14.63
CA ALA A 9 -12.59 2.72 14.70
C ALA A 9 -11.20 2.27 14.22
N LEU A 10 -10.65 2.99 13.25
CA LEU A 10 -9.29 2.88 12.70
C LEU A 10 -8.58 4.21 12.98
N GLY A 11 -7.98 4.34 14.17
CA GLY A 11 -7.51 5.62 14.69
C GLY A 11 -8.65 6.65 14.76
N ALA A 12 -8.46 7.83 14.16
CA ALA A 12 -9.46 8.89 14.10
C ALA A 12 -10.64 8.60 13.15
N LEU A 13 -10.58 7.52 12.37
CA LEU A 13 -11.55 7.20 11.33
C LEU A 13 -12.53 6.14 11.83
N THR A 14 -13.83 6.46 11.92
CA THR A 14 -14.86 5.45 12.12
C THR A 14 -15.29 4.90 10.78
N ALA A 15 -14.93 3.66 10.43
CA ALA A 15 -15.40 2.95 9.25
C ALA A 15 -16.77 2.30 9.51
N PRO A 16 -17.72 2.32 8.55
CA PRO A 16 -19.07 1.77 8.71
C PRO A 16 -19.13 0.24 8.65
N ASN A 17 -18.06 -0.40 8.18
CA ASN A 17 -17.89 -1.85 8.11
C ASN A 17 -16.39 -2.18 8.13
N ARG A 18 -16.05 -3.47 8.23
CA ARG A 18 -14.69 -4.01 8.29
C ARG A 18 -14.18 -4.52 6.93
N ILE A 19 -14.83 -4.12 5.84
CA ILE A 19 -14.48 -4.51 4.47
C ILE A 19 -13.75 -3.34 3.82
N ILE A 20 -12.43 -3.46 3.74
CA ILE A 20 -11.54 -2.39 3.28
C ILE A 20 -11.21 -2.59 1.81
N MET A 21 -11.19 -1.52 1.01
CA MET A 21 -10.63 -1.60 -0.34
C MET A 21 -9.10 -1.52 -0.25
N ALA A 22 -8.44 -2.61 -0.64
CA ALA A 22 -6.99 -2.69 -0.67
C ALA A 22 -6.41 -1.73 -1.73
N PRO A 23 -5.15 -1.28 -1.57
CA PRO A 23 -4.46 -0.45 -2.54
C PRO A 23 -4.22 -1.20 -3.85
N LEU A 24 -4.61 -0.59 -4.97
CA LEU A 24 -4.61 -1.22 -6.29
C LEU A 24 -4.07 -0.26 -7.36
N THR A 25 -2.80 -0.36 -7.73
CA THR A 25 -2.21 0.42 -8.83
C THR A 25 -3.00 0.25 -10.12
N ARG A 26 -3.53 1.37 -10.63
CA ARG A 26 -4.34 1.37 -11.85
C ARG A 26 -3.59 2.00 -13.03
N ALA A 27 -2.66 2.93 -12.84
CA ALA A 27 -1.98 3.57 -13.98
C ALA A 27 -2.93 4.38 -14.90
N ARG A 28 -3.88 5.12 -14.30
CA ARG A 28 -4.90 5.93 -14.99
C ARG A 28 -4.64 7.44 -14.89
N SER A 29 -3.48 7.82 -14.40
CA SER A 29 -3.03 9.21 -14.39
C SER A 29 -2.49 9.64 -15.77
N THR A 30 -2.20 10.93 -15.92
CA THR A 30 -1.50 11.44 -17.10
C THR A 30 -0.07 10.90 -17.17
N HIS A 31 0.62 11.17 -18.29
CA HIS A 31 2.04 10.89 -18.43
C HIS A 31 2.85 11.51 -17.27
N ASP A 32 2.48 12.72 -16.86
CA ASP A 32 3.14 13.49 -15.79
C ASP A 32 2.58 13.16 -14.39
N HIS A 33 1.93 12.01 -14.27
CA HIS A 33 1.46 11.44 -13.00
C HIS A 33 0.40 12.29 -12.30
N VAL A 34 -0.35 13.10 -13.04
CA VAL A 34 -1.48 13.89 -12.53
C VAL A 34 -2.76 13.03 -12.57
N PRO A 35 -3.51 12.91 -11.46
CA PRO A 35 -4.80 12.22 -11.45
C PRO A 35 -5.77 12.73 -12.53
N THR A 36 -6.62 11.85 -13.05
CA THR A 36 -7.57 12.20 -14.12
C THR A 36 -9.02 12.02 -13.69
N ALA A 37 -9.95 12.61 -14.45
CA ALA A 37 -11.39 12.56 -14.15
C ALA A 37 -11.96 11.13 -14.01
N ILE A 38 -11.41 10.13 -14.71
CA ILE A 38 -11.88 8.74 -14.58
C ILE A 38 -11.62 8.16 -13.19
N MET A 39 -10.62 8.67 -12.47
CA MET A 39 -10.29 8.24 -11.11
C MET A 39 -11.36 8.71 -10.12
N VAL A 40 -11.98 9.88 -10.35
CA VAL A 40 -13.10 10.39 -9.54
C VAL A 40 -14.24 9.39 -9.53
N ASP A 41 -14.71 8.97 -10.71
CA ASP A 41 -15.77 7.98 -10.84
C ASP A 41 -15.38 6.63 -10.23
N TYR A 42 -14.13 6.19 -10.44
CA TYR A 42 -13.63 4.91 -9.95
C TYR A 42 -13.70 4.78 -8.43
N TYR A 43 -13.21 5.79 -7.70
CA TYR A 43 -13.22 5.79 -6.24
C TYR A 43 -14.62 6.08 -5.69
N ALA A 44 -15.38 7.01 -6.29
CA ALA A 44 -16.75 7.28 -5.88
C ALA A 44 -17.67 6.06 -6.01
N GLN A 45 -17.44 5.18 -6.99
CA GLN A 45 -18.19 3.93 -7.12
C GLN A 45 -17.98 2.97 -5.94
N ARG A 46 -16.85 3.08 -5.22
CA ARG A 46 -16.41 2.15 -4.16
C ARG A 46 -16.51 2.72 -2.75
N ALA A 47 -17.16 3.88 -2.61
CA ALA A 47 -17.27 4.61 -1.35
C ALA A 47 -18.07 3.87 -0.25
N SER A 48 -18.71 2.73 -0.56
CA SER A 48 -19.33 1.85 0.44
C SER A 48 -18.34 0.99 1.21
N ALA A 49 -17.09 0.85 0.72
CA ALA A 49 -16.02 0.23 1.50
C ALA A 49 -15.86 0.93 2.85
N GLY A 50 -15.56 0.18 3.89
CA GLY A 50 -15.37 0.73 5.23
C GLY A 50 -14.31 1.83 5.25
N LEU A 51 -13.22 1.57 4.52
CA LEU A 51 -12.18 2.52 4.17
C LEU A 51 -11.67 2.16 2.77
N ILE A 52 -11.32 3.18 1.98
CA ILE A 52 -10.55 3.00 0.75
C ILE A 52 -9.08 3.33 1.04
N THR A 53 -8.19 2.38 0.77
CA THR A 53 -6.78 2.71 0.56
C THR A 53 -6.58 2.97 -0.92
N SER A 54 -6.07 4.17 -1.27
CA SER A 54 -5.84 4.53 -2.67
C SER A 54 -4.87 3.57 -3.37
N GLU A 55 -4.79 3.64 -4.68
CA GLU A 55 -3.61 3.14 -5.39
C GLU A 55 -2.32 3.76 -4.83
N ALA A 56 -1.18 3.07 -5.04
CA ALA A 56 0.11 3.59 -4.62
C ALA A 56 0.39 4.93 -5.30
N ILE A 57 0.75 5.93 -4.49
CA ILE A 57 1.03 7.30 -4.90
C ILE A 57 2.52 7.56 -4.70
N GLY A 58 3.21 7.99 -5.76
CA GLY A 58 4.62 8.36 -5.69
C GLY A 58 4.81 9.62 -4.83
N ILE A 59 5.72 9.54 -3.86
CA ILE A 59 6.07 10.68 -2.98
C ILE A 59 6.96 11.72 -3.67
N SER A 60 7.67 11.32 -4.72
CA SER A 60 8.61 12.12 -5.49
C SER A 60 8.70 11.55 -6.91
N ARG A 61 9.36 12.29 -7.82
CA ARG A 61 9.65 11.78 -9.16
C ARG A 61 10.55 10.54 -9.11
N GLN A 62 11.61 10.58 -8.29
CA GLN A 62 12.53 9.45 -8.04
C GLN A 62 11.79 8.18 -7.59
N GLY A 63 10.77 8.36 -6.74
CA GLY A 63 10.00 7.27 -6.18
C GLY A 63 8.88 6.70 -7.04
N ASN A 64 8.59 7.28 -8.21
CA ASN A 64 7.44 6.89 -9.02
C ASN A 64 7.84 6.12 -10.28
N GLY A 65 8.26 4.87 -10.12
CA GLY A 65 8.73 4.01 -11.20
C GLY A 65 7.66 3.39 -12.11
N PHE A 66 6.37 3.63 -11.88
CA PHE A 66 5.29 3.04 -12.68
C PHE A 66 4.70 4.04 -13.68
N PRO A 67 4.70 3.73 -14.99
CA PRO A 67 4.08 4.58 -16.00
C PRO A 67 2.64 4.88 -15.63
N TYR A 68 2.28 6.16 -15.61
CA TYR A 68 0.91 6.63 -15.37
C TYR A 68 0.33 6.32 -13.98
N ALA A 69 1.14 5.85 -13.02
CA ALA A 69 0.77 5.86 -11.61
C ALA A 69 0.74 7.31 -11.09
N PRO A 70 -0.17 7.69 -10.20
CA PRO A 70 -0.26 9.07 -9.71
C PRO A 70 0.91 9.45 -8.78
N GLY A 71 1.20 10.75 -8.75
CA GLY A 71 2.08 11.38 -7.76
C GLY A 71 1.32 12.28 -6.78
N ILE A 72 2.03 12.79 -5.78
CA ILE A 72 1.53 13.83 -4.86
C ILE A 72 2.63 14.79 -4.36
N TRP A 73 3.67 15.02 -5.17
CA TRP A 73 4.76 15.95 -4.84
C TRP A 73 4.51 17.39 -5.30
N SER A 74 3.64 17.58 -6.29
CA SER A 74 3.37 18.90 -6.89
C SER A 74 2.00 19.47 -6.53
N ALA A 75 1.86 20.80 -6.62
CA ALA A 75 0.59 21.50 -6.39
C ALA A 75 -0.51 21.08 -7.40
N GLU A 76 -0.12 20.80 -8.64
CA GLU A 76 -1.04 20.32 -9.68
C GLU A 76 -1.60 18.94 -9.32
N GLN A 77 -0.76 18.02 -8.87
CA GLN A 77 -1.17 16.69 -8.42
C GLN A 77 -2.12 16.77 -7.23
N VAL A 78 -1.81 17.63 -6.25
CA VAL A 78 -2.70 17.89 -5.11
C VAL A 78 -4.06 18.42 -5.57
N ALA A 79 -4.07 19.41 -6.47
CA ALA A 79 -5.32 19.96 -7.00
C ALA A 79 -6.16 18.91 -7.75
N ALA A 80 -5.51 18.02 -8.49
CA ALA A 80 -6.17 16.95 -9.24
C ALA A 80 -6.67 15.79 -8.35
N TRP A 81 -6.09 15.59 -7.15
CA TRP A 81 -6.61 14.64 -6.17
C TRP A 81 -7.86 15.15 -5.43
N LYS A 82 -8.03 16.47 -5.26
CA LYS A 82 -9.18 17.04 -4.51
C LYS A 82 -10.55 16.59 -5.04
N PRO A 83 -10.85 16.58 -6.34
CA PRO A 83 -12.13 16.06 -6.83
C PRO A 83 -12.35 14.58 -6.50
N VAL A 84 -11.28 13.78 -6.43
CA VAL A 84 -11.36 12.35 -6.11
C VAL A 84 -11.79 12.14 -4.66
N THR A 85 -11.11 12.78 -3.71
CA THR A 85 -11.42 12.69 -2.28
C THR A 85 -12.80 13.26 -1.99
N GLN A 86 -13.14 14.42 -2.57
CA GLN A 86 -14.47 15.03 -2.47
C GLN A 86 -15.57 14.08 -2.97
N ALA A 87 -15.39 13.38 -4.08
CA ALA A 87 -16.40 12.46 -4.59
C ALA A 87 -16.61 11.22 -3.71
N VAL A 88 -15.56 10.75 -3.02
CA VAL A 88 -15.68 9.71 -1.99
C VAL A 88 -16.46 10.26 -0.78
N HIS A 89 -16.09 11.44 -0.30
CA HIS A 89 -16.73 12.08 0.86
C HIS A 89 -18.20 12.45 0.62
N HIS A 90 -18.56 12.93 -0.57
CA HIS A 90 -19.96 13.20 -0.95
C HIS A 90 -20.86 11.95 -0.90
N LYS A 91 -20.27 10.75 -0.94
CA LYS A 91 -20.96 9.48 -0.77
C LYS A 91 -20.83 8.89 0.63
N GLY A 92 -20.27 9.64 1.58
CA GLY A 92 -20.04 9.20 2.95
C GLY A 92 -18.90 8.19 3.11
N GLY A 93 -18.07 8.01 2.08
CA GLY A 93 -16.90 7.15 2.14
C GLY A 93 -15.72 7.80 2.87
N ARG A 94 -14.68 7.01 3.15
CA ARG A 94 -13.39 7.47 3.66
C ARG A 94 -12.28 6.97 2.75
N ILE A 95 -11.22 7.75 2.58
CA ILE A 95 -10.08 7.40 1.74
C ILE A 95 -8.75 7.85 2.35
N VAL A 96 -7.77 6.95 2.40
CA VAL A 96 -6.38 7.25 2.80
C VAL A 96 -5.44 7.13 1.60
N ALA A 97 -4.43 7.99 1.55
CA ALA A 97 -3.40 7.99 0.51
C ALA A 97 -2.32 6.95 0.81
N GLN A 98 -2.12 5.97 -0.07
CA GLN A 98 -0.97 5.07 0.05
C GLN A 98 0.28 5.74 -0.53
N LEU A 99 1.22 6.12 0.34
CA LEU A 99 2.47 6.79 -0.03
C LEU A 99 3.59 5.77 -0.23
N GLY A 100 4.22 5.78 -1.40
CA GLY A 100 5.25 4.79 -1.75
C GLY A 100 6.41 5.37 -2.54
N HIS A 101 7.51 4.61 -2.51
CA HIS A 101 8.70 4.83 -3.32
C HIS A 101 9.13 3.49 -3.91
N THR A 102 9.21 3.37 -5.23
CA THR A 102 9.45 2.08 -5.91
C THR A 102 10.83 1.49 -5.65
N GLY A 103 11.82 2.35 -5.37
CA GLY A 103 13.20 1.92 -5.18
C GLY A 103 13.71 1.20 -6.44
N ARG A 104 14.41 0.07 -6.27
CA ARG A 104 14.99 -0.71 -7.39
C ARG A 104 13.97 -1.33 -8.37
N ALA A 105 12.66 -1.26 -8.09
CA ALA A 105 11.63 -1.73 -9.00
C ALA A 105 11.27 -0.72 -10.11
N GLY A 106 11.75 0.53 -9.99
CA GLY A 106 11.60 1.53 -11.04
C GLY A 106 12.65 1.39 -12.15
N HIS A 107 12.50 2.21 -13.20
CA HIS A 107 13.46 2.31 -14.30
C HIS A 107 13.67 3.78 -14.68
N SER A 108 14.90 4.14 -15.04
CA SER A 108 15.30 5.45 -15.56
C SER A 108 14.45 5.98 -16.72
N ALA A 109 13.92 5.11 -17.57
CA ALA A 109 13.02 5.50 -18.66
C ALA A 109 11.68 6.08 -18.16
N VAL A 110 11.31 5.82 -16.91
CA VAL A 110 10.12 6.39 -16.26
C VAL A 110 10.52 7.47 -15.27
N ILE A 111 11.55 7.23 -14.46
CA ILE A 111 11.95 8.11 -13.37
C ILE A 111 12.72 9.33 -13.89
N GLY A 112 13.50 9.17 -14.97
CA GLY A 112 14.40 10.19 -15.53
C GLY A 112 15.84 10.12 -15.01
N GLU A 113 16.11 9.25 -14.04
CA GLU A 113 17.43 9.02 -13.43
C GLU A 113 17.57 7.56 -12.98
N GLN A 114 18.78 7.16 -12.60
CA GLN A 114 19.03 5.80 -12.11
C GLN A 114 18.17 5.51 -10.85
N PRO A 115 17.46 4.37 -10.78
CA PRO A 115 16.71 3.99 -9.58
C PRO A 115 17.63 3.90 -8.36
N VAL A 116 17.07 4.15 -7.17
CA VAL A 116 17.79 4.04 -5.89
C VAL A 116 17.28 2.88 -5.05
N SER A 117 18.10 2.39 -4.13
CA SER A 117 17.78 1.25 -3.24
C SER A 117 18.60 1.30 -1.95
N SER A 118 18.38 0.33 -1.06
CA SER A 118 19.26 0.06 0.08
C SER A 118 20.66 -0.37 -0.37
N SER A 119 20.79 -1.14 -1.45
CA SER A 119 22.06 -1.66 -1.98
C SER A 119 22.04 -1.81 -3.50
N ALA A 120 23.23 -1.97 -4.10
CA ALA A 120 23.44 -2.06 -5.54
C ALA A 120 22.93 -3.40 -6.09
N THR A 121 21.63 -3.47 -6.35
CA THR A 121 20.92 -4.68 -6.76
C THR A 121 19.89 -4.34 -7.83
N ALA A 122 19.58 -5.30 -8.70
CA ALA A 122 18.50 -5.19 -9.68
C ALA A 122 17.31 -6.05 -9.23
N ALA A 123 16.08 -5.61 -9.48
CA ALA A 123 14.92 -6.47 -9.30
C ALA A 123 14.95 -7.61 -10.34
N PRO A 124 14.60 -8.86 -10.00
CA PRO A 124 14.61 -9.99 -10.94
C PRO A 124 13.35 -10.03 -11.81
N VAL A 125 12.80 -8.86 -12.17
CA VAL A 125 11.58 -8.70 -12.97
C VAL A 125 11.74 -7.54 -13.93
N ASP A 126 11.14 -7.64 -15.11
CA ASP A 126 11.12 -6.52 -16.06
C ASP A 126 10.37 -5.32 -15.46
N ALA A 127 10.96 -4.14 -15.64
CA ALA A 127 10.35 -2.90 -15.22
C ALA A 127 9.39 -2.39 -16.30
N TRP A 128 8.22 -1.91 -15.87
CA TRP A 128 7.24 -1.33 -16.78
C TRP A 128 7.69 0.08 -17.20
N THR A 129 7.76 0.34 -18.50
CA THR A 129 8.09 1.68 -19.03
C THR A 129 7.01 2.18 -19.99
N TYR A 130 7.11 3.44 -20.41
CA TYR A 130 6.18 4.01 -21.40
C TYR A 130 6.24 3.29 -22.76
N ASP A 131 7.38 2.67 -23.08
CA ASP A 131 7.63 1.92 -24.32
C ASP A 131 7.40 0.41 -24.17
N GLY A 132 6.81 -0.03 -23.05
CA GLY A 132 6.66 -1.45 -22.70
C GLY A 132 7.68 -1.93 -21.65
N PRO A 133 7.66 -3.23 -21.29
CA PRO A 133 8.61 -3.80 -20.34
C PRO A 133 10.06 -3.65 -20.82
N LYS A 134 10.96 -3.24 -19.94
CA LYS A 134 12.42 -3.21 -20.17
C LYS A 134 13.14 -3.98 -19.08
N SER A 135 14.33 -4.48 -19.41
CA SER A 135 15.17 -5.17 -18.45
C SER A 135 15.45 -4.29 -17.22
N PRO A 136 15.52 -4.87 -16.03
CA PRO A 136 15.76 -4.13 -14.79
C PRO A 136 17.16 -3.51 -14.79
N GLU A 137 17.27 -2.34 -14.17
CA GLU A 137 18.55 -1.65 -13.96
C GLU A 137 19.10 -1.98 -12.57
N THR A 138 20.42 -2.03 -12.43
CA THR A 138 21.03 -2.03 -11.10
C THR A 138 20.79 -0.67 -10.45
N ALA A 139 20.09 -0.67 -9.31
CA ALA A 139 19.85 0.54 -8.56
C ALA A 139 21.13 1.05 -7.89
N ARG A 140 21.22 2.37 -7.71
CA ARG A 140 22.27 3.00 -6.90
C ARG A 140 21.94 2.85 -5.40
N PRO A 141 22.87 2.45 -4.53
CA PRO A 141 22.67 2.54 -3.09
C PRO A 141 22.49 4.00 -2.67
N LEU A 142 21.47 4.29 -1.86
CA LEU A 142 21.36 5.59 -1.21
C LEU A 142 22.54 5.79 -0.25
N ALA A 143 23.20 6.94 -0.31
CA ALA A 143 24.15 7.35 0.70
C ALA A 143 23.40 7.72 2.00
N ALA A 144 24.08 7.58 3.15
CA ALA A 144 23.45 7.81 4.44
C ALA A 144 22.96 9.26 4.62
N ASP A 145 23.65 10.22 4.00
CA ASP A 145 23.31 11.65 3.99
C ASP A 145 22.15 12.01 3.04
N GLU A 146 21.76 11.11 2.12
CA GLU A 146 20.56 11.27 1.28
C GLU A 146 19.27 10.87 2.02
N ILE A 147 19.37 10.01 3.06
CA ILE A 147 18.20 9.45 3.76
C ILE A 147 17.35 10.53 4.46
N PRO A 148 17.92 11.57 5.12
CA PRO A 148 17.11 12.67 5.65
C PRO A 148 16.24 13.36 4.58
N GLY A 149 16.75 13.49 3.35
CA GLY A 149 15.99 14.03 2.21
C GLY A 149 14.81 13.13 1.83
N LEU A 150 15.04 11.82 1.75
CA LEU A 150 13.97 10.84 1.50
C LEU A 150 12.87 10.89 2.58
N VAL A 151 13.25 10.99 3.86
CA VAL A 151 12.28 11.12 4.96
C VAL A 151 11.48 12.43 4.83
N ALA A 152 12.13 13.52 4.42
CA ALA A 152 11.46 14.79 4.15
C ALA A 152 10.47 14.70 2.98
N ASP A 153 10.77 13.92 1.93
CA ASP A 153 9.86 13.67 0.81
C ASP A 153 8.59 12.94 1.27
N TYR A 154 8.70 11.93 2.14
CA TYR A 154 7.53 11.27 2.74
C TYR A 154 6.68 12.24 3.55
N ALA A 155 7.31 13.08 4.39
CA ALA A 155 6.61 14.09 5.18
C ALA A 155 5.92 15.15 4.30
N HIS A 156 6.56 15.55 3.19
CA HIS A 156 6.00 16.47 2.20
C HIS A 156 4.80 15.85 1.47
N ALA A 157 4.93 14.62 1.00
CA ALA A 157 3.83 13.88 0.38
C ALA A 157 2.65 13.70 1.34
N ALA A 158 2.91 13.47 2.64
CA ALA A 158 1.86 13.38 3.66
C ALA A 158 1.14 14.72 3.88
N ARG A 159 1.86 15.86 3.92
CA ARG A 159 1.25 17.20 3.94
C ARG A 159 0.35 17.43 2.73
N ASN A 160 0.85 17.04 1.56
CA ASN A 160 0.12 17.18 0.31
C ASN A 160 -1.12 16.27 0.25
N ALA A 161 -1.06 15.06 0.83
CA ALA A 161 -2.23 14.19 0.98
C ALA A 161 -3.34 14.83 1.83
N VAL A 162 -2.98 15.43 2.97
CA VAL A 162 -3.93 16.20 3.79
C VAL A 162 -4.49 17.39 3.00
N ALA A 163 -3.63 18.14 2.29
CA ALA A 163 -4.06 19.27 1.46
C ALA A 163 -4.97 18.86 0.29
N ALA A 164 -4.84 17.62 -0.19
CA ALA A 164 -5.70 17.02 -1.20
C ALA A 164 -7.02 16.47 -0.63
N GLY A 165 -7.21 16.51 0.69
CA GLY A 165 -8.43 16.07 1.35
C GLY A 165 -8.48 14.57 1.65
N PHE A 166 -7.35 13.86 1.69
CA PHE A 166 -7.35 12.48 2.21
C PHE A 166 -7.60 12.46 3.71
N ASP A 167 -8.26 11.42 4.20
CA ASP A 167 -8.59 11.25 5.63
C ASP A 167 -7.38 10.85 6.48
N GLY A 168 -6.31 10.40 5.83
CA GLY A 168 -5.06 9.97 6.43
C GLY A 168 -4.15 9.35 5.38
N VAL A 169 -3.10 8.66 5.81
CA VAL A 169 -2.10 8.07 4.92
C VAL A 169 -1.75 6.65 5.33
N GLN A 170 -1.35 5.85 4.34
CA GLN A 170 -0.73 4.55 4.54
C GLN A 170 0.68 4.57 3.96
N ILE A 171 1.69 4.30 4.78
CA ILE A 171 3.07 4.14 4.33
C ILE A 171 3.20 2.76 3.69
N HIS A 172 3.60 2.73 2.41
CA HIS A 172 3.85 1.48 1.70
C HIS A 172 5.26 0.95 2.03
N ALA A 173 5.31 -0.01 2.95
CA ALA A 173 6.54 -0.69 3.40
C ALA A 173 6.50 -2.19 3.07
N ALA A 174 6.07 -2.52 1.86
CA ALA A 174 5.72 -3.88 1.45
C ALA A 174 6.08 -4.11 -0.03
N ASN A 175 5.86 -5.34 -0.49
CA ASN A 175 5.88 -5.78 -1.89
C ASN A 175 7.18 -5.44 -2.62
N GLY A 176 8.31 -5.46 -1.93
CA GLY A 176 9.60 -5.14 -2.50
C GLY A 176 9.76 -3.68 -2.93
N MET A 177 8.95 -2.76 -2.41
CA MET A 177 9.16 -1.30 -2.54
C MET A 177 10.34 -0.84 -1.66
N LEU A 178 10.75 0.43 -1.77
CA LEU A 178 12.00 0.93 -1.17
C LEU A 178 12.14 0.60 0.32
N ILE A 179 11.11 0.83 1.14
CA ILE A 179 11.21 0.53 2.57
C ILE A 179 11.37 -0.98 2.81
N ASP A 180 10.67 -1.83 2.06
CA ASP A 180 10.81 -3.30 2.15
C ASP A 180 12.23 -3.75 1.73
N GLN A 181 12.82 -3.05 0.74
CA GLN A 181 14.22 -3.25 0.32
C GLN A 181 15.22 -2.89 1.43
N PHE A 182 14.88 -1.99 2.36
CA PHE A 182 15.68 -1.73 3.57
C PHE A 182 15.39 -2.75 4.68
N LEU A 183 14.12 -3.17 4.82
CA LEU A 183 13.74 -4.12 5.87
C LEU A 183 14.44 -5.45 5.70
N ARG A 184 14.52 -6.02 4.50
CA ARG A 184 14.91 -7.42 4.32
C ARG A 184 16.37 -7.65 3.93
N ASN A 185 16.96 -8.71 4.49
CA ASN A 185 18.40 -8.94 4.42
C ASN A 185 18.93 -9.40 3.05
N ASN A 186 18.07 -9.86 2.14
CA ASN A 186 18.51 -10.24 0.80
C ASN A 186 18.71 -9.04 -0.15
N SER A 187 18.16 -7.88 0.21
CA SER A 187 18.19 -6.66 -0.60
C SER A 187 18.95 -5.54 0.10
N ASN A 188 18.94 -5.51 1.44
CA ASN A 188 19.77 -4.63 2.24
C ASN A 188 21.09 -5.29 2.64
N LEU A 189 22.15 -4.94 1.92
CA LEU A 189 23.52 -5.42 2.11
C LEU A 189 24.42 -4.33 2.71
N ARG A 190 23.84 -3.31 3.36
CA ARG A 190 24.58 -2.17 3.88
C ARG A 190 25.40 -2.54 5.11
N GLY A 191 26.55 -1.89 5.26
CA GLY A 191 27.43 -1.97 6.43
C GLY A 191 27.36 -0.76 7.37
N ASP A 192 26.39 0.13 7.18
CA ASP A 192 26.18 1.33 8.00
C ASP A 192 24.98 1.18 8.95
N ASP A 193 24.56 2.28 9.57
CA ASP A 193 23.44 2.32 10.54
C ASP A 193 22.07 1.98 9.95
N TYR A 194 22.00 1.72 8.64
CA TYR A 194 20.78 1.31 7.95
C TYR A 194 20.81 -0.14 7.48
N GLY A 195 21.85 -0.93 7.77
CA GLY A 195 21.93 -2.36 7.45
C GLY A 195 22.48 -3.25 8.56
N GLY A 196 22.54 -4.55 8.27
CA GLY A 196 22.96 -5.58 9.23
C GLY A 196 21.89 -5.92 10.26
N SER A 197 21.97 -5.33 11.45
CA SER A 197 21.05 -5.65 12.56
C SER A 197 19.58 -5.32 12.22
N ILE A 198 18.63 -6.02 12.85
CA ILE A 198 17.19 -5.72 12.70
C ILE A 198 16.90 -4.25 13.02
N ALA A 199 17.51 -3.71 14.08
CA ALA A 199 17.35 -2.32 14.48
C ALA A 199 17.78 -1.33 13.38
N ASN A 200 18.88 -1.61 12.70
CA ASN A 200 19.35 -0.79 11.59
C ASN A 200 18.46 -0.94 10.35
N ARG A 201 18.04 -2.16 10.01
CA ARG A 201 17.18 -2.43 8.84
C ARG A 201 15.79 -1.77 8.97
N MET A 202 15.23 -1.71 10.18
CA MET A 202 13.95 -1.02 10.42
C MET A 202 14.06 0.50 10.59
N ARG A 203 15.28 1.05 10.71
CA ARG A 203 15.51 2.47 11.01
C ARG A 203 14.87 3.41 10.00
N LEU A 204 14.93 3.09 8.70
CA LEU A 204 14.28 3.90 7.67
C LEU A 204 12.76 3.95 7.88
N LEU A 205 12.11 2.80 8.10
CA LEU A 205 10.67 2.75 8.36
C LEU A 205 10.31 3.54 9.62
N GLU A 206 11.09 3.41 10.69
CA GLU A 206 10.85 4.18 11.92
C GLU A 206 10.92 5.70 11.67
N GLN A 207 11.98 6.17 10.99
CA GLN A 207 12.16 7.59 10.67
C GLN A 207 11.00 8.12 9.81
N VAL A 208 10.61 7.36 8.77
CA VAL A 208 9.46 7.71 7.92
C VAL A 208 8.16 7.72 8.70
N ALA A 209 7.88 6.69 9.51
CA ALA A 209 6.65 6.58 10.29
C ALA A 209 6.51 7.73 11.29
N ARG A 210 7.59 8.08 12.00
CA ARG A 210 7.60 9.23 12.92
C ARG A 210 7.41 10.56 12.19
N ALA A 211 8.09 10.77 11.07
CA ALA A 211 7.98 12.01 10.29
C ALA A 211 6.56 12.19 9.72
N VAL A 212 5.96 11.13 9.19
CA VAL A 212 4.59 11.14 8.68
C VAL A 212 3.57 11.35 9.80
N ALA A 213 3.69 10.62 10.92
CA ALA A 213 2.82 10.78 12.09
C ALA A 213 2.90 12.20 12.68
N GLY A 214 4.09 12.81 12.69
CA GLY A 214 4.27 14.21 13.11
C GLY A 214 3.59 15.23 12.19
N VAL A 215 3.27 14.86 10.95
CA VAL A 215 2.56 15.71 9.99
C VAL A 215 1.05 15.52 10.04
N VAL A 216 0.57 14.27 10.00
CA VAL A 216 -0.86 13.97 9.81
C VAL A 216 -1.56 13.52 11.09
N GLY A 217 -0.80 13.24 12.15
CA GLY A 217 -1.27 12.55 13.36
C GLY A 217 -1.03 11.05 13.29
N ALA A 218 -0.63 10.44 14.41
CA ALA A 218 -0.43 8.99 14.50
C ALA A 218 -1.75 8.22 14.27
N ASP A 219 -2.85 8.75 14.79
CA ASP A 219 -4.23 8.28 14.61
C ASP A 219 -4.78 8.41 13.18
N ARG A 220 -4.02 9.01 12.25
CA ARG A 220 -4.29 9.06 10.80
C ARG A 220 -3.15 8.50 9.97
N THR A 221 -2.16 7.89 10.61
CA THR A 221 -1.03 7.23 9.96
C THR A 221 -1.20 5.72 10.04
N SER A 222 -1.02 5.03 8.92
CA SER A 222 -1.05 3.57 8.87
C SER A 222 0.15 3.04 8.09
N VAL A 223 0.44 1.75 8.22
CA VAL A 223 1.56 1.09 7.51
C VAL A 223 1.06 -0.19 6.86
N ARG A 224 1.59 -0.49 5.67
CA ARG A 224 1.41 -1.78 5.01
C ARG A 224 2.72 -2.56 4.97
N LEU A 225 2.67 -3.82 5.38
CA LEU A 225 3.76 -4.80 5.30
C LEU A 225 3.33 -6.02 4.47
N SER A 226 4.29 -6.80 3.97
CA SER A 226 4.04 -8.08 3.29
C SER A 226 4.97 -9.16 3.82
N PRO A 227 4.79 -9.60 5.07
CA PRO A 227 5.87 -10.15 5.88
C PRO A 227 6.33 -11.56 5.47
N ASN A 228 5.58 -12.27 4.63
CA ASN A 228 5.92 -13.63 4.21
C ASN A 228 6.07 -13.75 2.69
N GLY A 229 7.11 -14.48 2.29
CA GLY A 229 7.43 -14.79 0.91
C GLY A 229 8.15 -13.66 0.17
N GLU A 230 8.74 -14.06 -0.95
CA GLU A 230 9.43 -13.17 -1.88
C GLU A 230 8.43 -12.32 -2.68
N THR A 231 8.75 -11.04 -2.90
CA THR A 231 8.06 -10.21 -3.90
C THR A 231 9.06 -9.27 -4.57
N TRP A 232 9.19 -9.37 -5.90
CA TRP A 232 10.14 -8.60 -6.74
C TRP A 232 11.61 -8.68 -6.27
N GLY A 233 12.03 -9.90 -5.94
CA GLY A 233 13.33 -10.29 -5.43
C GLY A 233 13.61 -9.84 -4.01
N VAL A 234 12.63 -9.34 -3.26
CA VAL A 234 12.79 -8.91 -1.87
C VAL A 234 12.22 -9.98 -0.95
N ASP A 235 13.08 -10.54 -0.11
CA ASP A 235 12.78 -11.66 0.79
C ASP A 235 13.66 -11.59 2.05
N ASP A 236 13.22 -12.21 3.14
CA ASP A 236 13.98 -12.27 4.38
C ASP A 236 14.23 -13.72 4.80
N SER A 237 15.46 -14.03 5.20
CA SER A 237 15.81 -15.40 5.63
C SER A 237 15.13 -15.81 6.93
N ASP A 238 14.75 -14.85 7.79
CA ASP A 238 14.03 -15.10 9.03
C ASP A 238 13.04 -13.94 9.30
N PRO A 239 11.85 -13.98 8.70
CA PRO A 239 10.90 -12.87 8.78
C PRO A 239 10.33 -12.67 10.18
N THR A 240 10.29 -13.70 11.03
CA THR A 240 9.57 -13.62 12.31
C THR A 240 10.19 -12.57 13.25
N PRO A 241 11.49 -12.62 13.58
CA PRO A 241 12.11 -11.62 14.47
C PRO A 241 12.12 -10.21 13.87
N LEU A 242 12.24 -10.09 12.54
CA LEU A 242 12.20 -8.80 11.86
C LEU A 242 10.83 -8.14 12.01
N PHE A 243 9.77 -8.85 11.62
CA PHE A 243 8.45 -8.25 11.54
C PHE A 243 7.76 -8.13 12.91
N THR A 244 8.12 -8.93 13.92
CA THR A 244 7.70 -8.66 15.30
C THR A 244 8.39 -7.43 15.89
N ALA A 245 9.68 -7.21 15.62
CA ALA A 245 10.37 -5.98 16.03
C ALA A 245 9.78 -4.73 15.35
N VAL A 246 9.45 -4.82 14.05
CA VAL A 246 8.74 -3.76 13.33
C VAL A 246 7.36 -3.51 13.94
N ALA A 247 6.62 -4.57 14.30
CA ALA A 247 5.32 -4.47 14.94
C ALA A 247 5.39 -3.75 16.30
N ASP A 248 6.36 -4.10 17.15
CA ASP A 248 6.60 -3.42 18.43
C ASP A 248 6.93 -1.93 18.21
N MET A 249 7.85 -1.63 17.28
CA MET A 249 8.24 -0.26 16.96
C MET A 249 7.03 0.57 16.51
N LEU A 250 6.21 0.04 15.58
CA LEU A 250 5.01 0.74 15.11
C LEU A 250 3.95 0.90 16.21
N ALA A 251 3.86 -0.03 17.16
CA ALA A 251 3.01 0.11 18.34
C ALA A 251 3.47 1.27 19.23
N THR A 252 4.78 1.54 19.35
CA THR A 252 5.28 2.70 20.12
C THR A 252 4.94 4.06 19.48
N ILE A 253 4.68 4.08 18.16
CA ILE A 253 4.27 5.28 17.44
C ILE A 253 2.74 5.50 17.56
N ASP A 254 2.00 4.47 17.99
CA ASP A 254 0.54 4.46 18.10
C ASP A 254 -0.16 4.76 16.76
N ILE A 255 0.29 4.09 15.70
CA ILE A 255 -0.30 4.22 14.37
C ILE A 255 -1.76 3.74 14.33
N ALA A 256 -2.59 4.36 13.50
CA ALA A 256 -4.02 4.08 13.35
C ALA A 256 -4.32 2.60 13.08
N PHE A 257 -3.57 1.96 12.16
CA PHE A 257 -3.66 0.54 11.87
C PHE A 257 -2.43 0.02 11.11
N LEU A 258 -2.22 -1.30 11.18
CA LEU A 258 -1.24 -2.06 10.42
C LEU A 258 -1.97 -2.98 9.43
N GLU A 259 -1.64 -2.90 8.14
CA GLU A 259 -2.13 -3.84 7.13
C GLU A 259 -1.05 -4.85 6.73
N LEU A 260 -1.40 -6.14 6.72
CA LEU A 260 -0.52 -7.22 6.28
C LEU A 260 -1.07 -7.90 5.02
N ARG A 261 -0.28 -7.88 3.94
CA ARG A 261 -0.52 -8.77 2.79
C ARG A 261 0.18 -10.10 3.05
N GLU A 262 -0.60 -11.16 3.19
CA GLU A 262 -0.07 -12.47 3.57
C GLU A 262 -0.55 -13.58 2.62
N PRO A 263 0.15 -13.79 1.50
CA PRO A 263 -0.18 -14.88 0.60
C PRO A 263 0.02 -16.25 1.27
N ALA A 264 -0.76 -17.24 0.87
CA ALA A 264 -0.66 -18.62 1.32
C ALA A 264 -0.27 -19.57 0.17
N PRO A 265 0.10 -20.83 0.46
CA PRO A 265 0.29 -21.83 -0.58
C PRO A 265 -0.97 -21.94 -1.46
N GLY A 266 -0.78 -21.82 -2.78
CA GLY A 266 -1.89 -21.87 -3.75
C GLY A 266 -2.61 -20.55 -4.02
N ASP A 267 -2.28 -19.45 -3.31
CA ASP A 267 -2.82 -18.13 -3.61
C ASP A 267 -2.42 -17.68 -5.02
N VAL A 268 -3.35 -17.08 -5.75
CA VAL A 268 -3.16 -16.71 -7.16
C VAL A 268 -2.35 -15.43 -7.33
N PHE A 269 -2.05 -14.71 -6.25
CA PHE A 269 -1.23 -13.50 -6.26
C PHE A 269 -0.04 -13.60 -5.30
N GLY A 270 1.01 -14.29 -5.77
CA GLY A 270 2.28 -14.43 -5.07
C GLY A 270 2.25 -15.45 -3.94
N GLY A 271 1.57 -16.58 -4.15
CA GLY A 271 1.57 -17.71 -3.23
C GLY A 271 2.98 -18.13 -2.80
N THR A 272 3.12 -18.56 -1.55
CA THR A 272 4.40 -18.87 -0.91
C THR A 272 4.21 -19.92 0.17
N ASP A 273 5.24 -20.73 0.41
CA ASP A 273 5.31 -21.69 1.52
C ASP A 273 5.83 -21.06 2.82
N VAL A 274 6.30 -19.80 2.79
CA VAL A 274 6.68 -19.07 4.00
C VAL A 274 5.42 -18.81 4.82
N PRO A 275 5.34 -19.28 6.09
CA PRO A 275 4.15 -19.13 6.91
C PRO A 275 3.72 -17.67 7.10
N ARG A 276 2.42 -17.45 7.30
CA ARG A 276 1.89 -16.13 7.68
C ARG A 276 2.47 -15.69 9.02
N GLN A 277 2.75 -14.41 9.14
CA GLN A 277 3.36 -13.80 10.32
C GLN A 277 2.34 -13.13 11.23
N SER A 278 1.09 -12.93 10.78
CA SER A 278 0.01 -12.31 11.55
C SER A 278 -0.20 -12.90 12.95
N PRO A 279 -0.13 -14.23 13.22
CA PRO A 279 -0.30 -14.73 14.58
C PRO A 279 0.79 -14.25 15.55
N MET A 280 2.02 -14.10 15.06
CA MET A 280 3.13 -13.57 15.85
C MET A 280 3.04 -12.04 15.94
N ILE A 281 2.80 -11.34 14.83
CA ILE A 281 2.63 -9.89 14.81
C ILE A 281 1.48 -9.45 15.73
N ARG A 282 0.37 -10.18 15.80
CA ARG A 282 -0.76 -9.88 16.69
C ARG A 282 -0.40 -9.93 18.18
N GLN A 283 0.63 -10.69 18.55
CA GLN A 283 1.13 -10.72 19.93
C GLN A 283 1.88 -9.44 20.30
N HIS A 284 2.54 -8.81 19.34
CA HIS A 284 3.39 -7.62 19.51
C HIS A 284 2.64 -6.30 19.23
N PHE A 285 1.86 -6.26 18.14
CA PHE A 285 1.00 -5.13 17.82
C PHE A 285 -0.34 -5.31 18.51
N LYS A 286 -0.80 -4.33 19.31
CA LYS A 286 -2.15 -4.33 19.93
C LYS A 286 -3.12 -3.31 19.34
N GLY A 287 -2.65 -2.48 18.39
CA GLY A 287 -3.48 -1.58 17.58
C GLY A 287 -4.38 -2.33 16.58
N LYS A 288 -4.95 -1.63 15.60
CA LYS A 288 -5.84 -2.26 14.62
C LYS A 288 -5.08 -3.03 13.54
N LEU A 289 -5.35 -4.33 13.39
CA LEU A 289 -4.70 -5.19 12.40
C LEU A 289 -5.65 -5.52 11.25
N ILE A 290 -5.21 -5.23 10.02
CA ILE A 290 -5.97 -5.51 8.79
C ILE A 290 -5.23 -6.58 8.00
N LEU A 291 -5.91 -7.66 7.62
CA LEU A 291 -5.29 -8.72 6.82
C LEU A 291 -5.75 -8.66 5.36
N ASN A 292 -4.86 -9.09 4.46
CA ASN A 292 -5.03 -9.11 3.02
C ASN A 292 -4.42 -10.37 2.38
N SER A 293 -4.91 -10.70 1.18
CA SER A 293 -4.53 -11.82 0.28
C SER A 293 -5.55 -12.95 0.25
N ASP A 294 -6.23 -13.07 -0.90
CA ASP A 294 -7.14 -14.17 -1.27
C ASP A 294 -8.17 -14.56 -0.21
N TYR A 295 -8.71 -13.57 0.50
CA TYR A 295 -9.85 -13.77 1.39
C TYR A 295 -11.14 -13.94 0.59
N ASP A 296 -11.89 -14.98 0.96
CA ASP A 296 -13.35 -15.05 0.76
C ASP A 296 -14.07 -14.61 2.04
N LEU A 297 -15.41 -14.61 2.01
CA LEU A 297 -16.23 -14.18 3.14
C LEU A 297 -16.05 -15.07 4.38
N VAL A 298 -15.93 -16.38 4.18
CA VAL A 298 -15.86 -17.37 5.26
C VAL A 298 -14.55 -17.23 6.02
N ARG A 299 -13.44 -17.20 5.31
CA ARG A 299 -12.11 -17.01 5.91
C ARG A 299 -11.98 -15.64 6.55
N ALA A 300 -12.52 -14.59 5.91
CA ALA A 300 -12.51 -13.24 6.44
C ALA A 300 -13.24 -13.15 7.79
N GLN A 301 -14.43 -13.77 7.90
CA GLN A 301 -15.18 -13.78 9.15
C GLN A 301 -14.49 -14.65 10.22
N ALA A 302 -13.90 -15.79 9.84
CA ALA A 302 -13.18 -16.65 10.78
C ALA A 302 -11.97 -15.95 11.44
N ASP A 303 -11.22 -15.14 10.69
CA ASP A 303 -10.08 -14.38 11.23
C ASP A 303 -10.53 -13.20 12.10
N ILE A 304 -11.75 -12.67 11.90
CA ILE A 304 -12.36 -11.70 12.81
C ILE A 304 -12.87 -12.38 14.09
N ASP A 305 -13.55 -13.53 13.97
CA ASP A 305 -14.11 -14.27 15.10
C ASP A 305 -13.01 -14.77 16.05
N SER A 306 -11.86 -15.17 15.51
CA SER A 306 -10.69 -15.56 16.31
C SER A 306 -9.96 -14.39 16.98
N GLY A 307 -10.28 -13.14 16.60
CA GLY A 307 -9.57 -11.94 17.04
C GLY A 307 -8.19 -11.74 16.40
N LEU A 308 -7.85 -12.52 15.37
CA LEU A 308 -6.60 -12.36 14.64
C LEU A 308 -6.61 -11.05 13.85
N ALA A 309 -7.73 -10.71 13.21
CA ALA A 309 -7.91 -9.50 12.43
C ALA A 309 -9.01 -8.59 13.00
N ASP A 310 -8.82 -7.29 12.90
CA ASP A 310 -9.85 -6.29 13.19
C ASP A 310 -10.69 -5.96 11.93
N ALA A 311 -10.09 -6.04 10.74
CA ALA A 311 -10.74 -5.84 9.46
C ALA A 311 -10.01 -6.59 8.33
N ILE A 312 -10.64 -6.72 7.17
CA ILE A 312 -10.07 -7.43 6.02
C ILE A 312 -10.08 -6.50 4.80
N SER A 313 -8.93 -6.41 4.12
CA SER A 313 -8.83 -5.66 2.87
C SER A 313 -8.95 -6.58 1.66
N PHE A 314 -9.74 -6.16 0.67
CA PHE A 314 -10.00 -6.89 -0.56
C PHE A 314 -9.43 -6.10 -1.75
N GLY A 315 -8.63 -6.77 -2.58
CA GLY A 315 -8.07 -6.16 -3.79
C GLY A 315 -8.89 -6.48 -5.03
N ARG A 316 -8.57 -7.62 -5.66
CA ARG A 316 -9.21 -8.09 -6.89
C ARG A 316 -10.76 -8.05 -6.86
N PRO A 317 -11.45 -8.45 -5.78
CA PRO A 317 -12.91 -8.33 -5.72
C PRO A 317 -13.42 -6.90 -5.97
N PHE A 318 -12.79 -5.87 -5.39
CA PHE A 318 -13.19 -4.48 -5.63
C PHE A 318 -12.90 -3.99 -7.06
N LEU A 319 -11.99 -4.62 -7.82
CA LEU A 319 -11.78 -4.25 -9.22
C LEU A 319 -13.05 -4.46 -10.06
N ALA A 320 -13.78 -5.55 -9.82
CA ALA A 320 -14.96 -5.94 -10.59
C ALA A 320 -16.30 -5.65 -9.89
N ASN A 321 -16.28 -5.41 -8.58
CA ASN A 321 -17.46 -5.25 -7.73
C ASN A 321 -17.36 -3.92 -6.97
N PRO A 322 -17.79 -2.79 -7.55
CA PRO A 322 -17.79 -1.50 -6.85
C PRO A 322 -18.66 -1.50 -5.58
N ASP A 323 -19.70 -2.33 -5.60
CA ASP A 323 -20.69 -2.59 -4.56
C ASP A 323 -20.37 -3.84 -3.71
N LEU A 324 -19.07 -4.23 -3.60
CA LEU A 324 -18.64 -5.48 -2.95
C LEU A 324 -19.26 -5.69 -1.57
N VAL A 325 -19.34 -4.65 -0.74
CA VAL A 325 -19.92 -4.72 0.61
C VAL A 325 -21.35 -5.26 0.58
N GLN A 326 -22.20 -4.68 -0.27
CA GLN A 326 -23.60 -5.11 -0.42
C GLN A 326 -23.69 -6.54 -0.96
N ARG A 327 -22.86 -6.88 -1.96
CA ARG A 327 -22.85 -8.25 -2.51
C ARG A 327 -22.48 -9.30 -1.47
N LEU A 328 -21.47 -9.01 -0.64
CA LEU A 328 -21.07 -9.90 0.44
C LEU A 328 -22.16 -10.02 1.50
N GLN A 329 -22.85 -8.93 1.81
CA GLN A 329 -23.96 -8.93 2.77
C GLN A 329 -25.16 -9.74 2.29
N ASP A 330 -25.48 -9.66 1.01
CA ASP A 330 -26.63 -10.35 0.41
C ASP A 330 -26.30 -11.79 -0.05
N GLY A 331 -25.04 -12.20 0.03
CA GLY A 331 -24.59 -13.47 -0.57
C GLY A 331 -24.70 -13.48 -2.10
N ALA A 332 -24.68 -12.31 -2.75
CA ALA A 332 -24.82 -12.18 -4.19
C ALA A 332 -23.55 -12.62 -4.94
N PRO A 333 -23.68 -13.14 -6.18
CA PRO A 333 -22.54 -13.54 -6.97
C PRO A 333 -21.60 -12.36 -7.27
N LEU A 334 -20.29 -12.62 -7.20
CA LEU A 334 -19.24 -11.65 -7.50
C LEU A 334 -18.86 -11.70 -8.97
N ASN A 335 -18.74 -10.53 -9.59
CA ASN A 335 -18.16 -10.40 -10.93
C ASN A 335 -16.69 -10.83 -10.90
N PRO A 336 -16.21 -11.58 -11.91
CA PRO A 336 -14.82 -11.97 -11.99
C PRO A 336 -13.93 -10.76 -12.33
N ALA A 337 -12.79 -10.65 -11.64
CA ALA A 337 -11.77 -9.67 -11.96
C ALA A 337 -11.03 -10.07 -13.25
N LYS A 338 -11.07 -9.21 -14.29
CA LYS A 338 -10.35 -9.43 -15.54
C LYS A 338 -8.91 -8.91 -15.41
N ARG A 339 -7.93 -9.81 -15.51
CA ARG A 339 -6.49 -9.47 -15.42
C ARG A 339 -6.06 -8.48 -16.51
N GLU A 340 -6.59 -8.65 -17.73
CA GLU A 340 -6.29 -7.82 -18.90
C GLU A 340 -6.61 -6.33 -18.71
N THR A 341 -7.65 -6.00 -17.93
CA THR A 341 -8.06 -4.60 -17.69
C THR A 341 -7.56 -4.06 -16.35
N SER A 342 -6.76 -4.83 -15.60
CA SER A 342 -6.24 -4.41 -14.30
C SER A 342 -5.36 -3.15 -14.42
N ILE A 343 -4.54 -3.04 -15.48
CA ILE A 343 -3.63 -1.90 -15.77
C ILE A 343 -3.91 -1.26 -17.16
N ALA A 344 -4.78 -1.86 -18.01
CA ALA A 344 -5.06 -1.33 -19.36
C ALA A 344 -5.81 0.02 -19.40
N ARG A 345 -5.56 0.79 -20.46
CA ARG A 345 -6.12 2.14 -20.69
C ARG A 345 -7.52 2.09 -21.34
N GLY A 346 -8.38 3.07 -20.99
CA GLY A 346 -9.67 3.34 -21.66
C GLY A 346 -10.93 3.04 -20.82
N ARG A 347 -12.07 3.70 -21.16
CA ARG A 347 -13.36 3.57 -20.43
C ARG A 347 -13.91 2.13 -20.36
N LYS A 348 -13.60 1.28 -21.34
CA LYS A 348 -14.00 -0.14 -21.35
C LYS A 348 -13.31 -1.00 -20.27
N ALA A 349 -12.26 -0.48 -19.62
CA ALA A 349 -11.48 -1.18 -18.60
C ALA A 349 -11.98 -0.96 -17.16
N THR A 350 -12.98 -0.08 -16.95
CA THR A 350 -13.60 0.16 -15.63
C THR A 350 -15.03 -0.35 -15.69
N PRO A 351 -15.41 -1.37 -14.89
CA PRO A 351 -16.79 -1.83 -14.86
C PRO A 351 -17.68 -0.72 -14.29
N THR A 352 -18.40 -0.04 -15.17
CA THR A 352 -19.55 0.80 -14.84
C THR A 352 -20.72 -0.10 -14.53
N ILE A 353 -21.42 0.16 -13.42
CA ILE A 353 -22.73 -0.42 -13.14
C ILE A 353 -23.65 0.02 -14.29
N ARG A 354 -24.07 -0.92 -15.16
CA ARG A 354 -25.31 -0.72 -15.92
C ARG A 354 -26.43 -0.89 -14.89
N ARG A 355 -27.16 0.20 -14.65
CA ARG A 355 -28.36 0.17 -13.81
C ARG A 355 -29.40 -0.78 -14.39
#